data_AF-A0AAV4GZD7-F1
#
_entry.id   AF-A0AAV4GZD7-F1
#
_cell.length_a   1.000
_cell.length_b   1.000
_cell.length_c   1.000
_cell.angle_alpha   90.00
_cell.angle_beta   90.00
_cell.angle_gamma   90.00
#
_symmetry.space_group_name_H-M   'P 1'
#
loop_
_entity.id
_entity.type
_entity.pdbx_description
1 polymer ?
#
loop_
_entity_poly.entity_id
_entity_poly.type
_entity_poly.pdbx_seq_one_letter_code
_entity_poly.pdbx_strand_id
1 'polypeptide(L)'
;MKININLKIPRRKSTKVAKYDESQLKNEVLQKKYAVEVKNRFECLMLENFTHEANEENVNNIWDSLKTAVTETNVSMLPKAKRERKQAWMKEPGINEGKKEIQRHRKVERVRQTRAKRMY
;
A
#
# COMPACT_ATOMS: atom_id res chain seq x y z
N MET A 1 -25.28 43.35 -26.08
CA MET A 1 -24.40 42.21 -26.40
C MET A 1 -23.86 41.63 -25.11
N LYS A 2 -24.09 40.33 -24.82
CA LYS A 2 -23.48 39.64 -23.67
C LYS A 2 -22.18 39.01 -24.12
N ILE A 3 -21.06 39.46 -23.58
CA ILE A 3 -19.74 38.87 -23.83
C ILE A 3 -19.54 37.76 -22.80
N ASN A 4 -19.45 36.52 -23.25
CA ASN A 4 -19.22 35.37 -22.39
C ASN A 4 -17.71 35.11 -22.32
N ILE A 5 -17.09 35.52 -21.22
CA ILE A 5 -15.65 35.34 -20.99
C ILE A 5 -15.46 34.02 -20.24
N ASN A 6 -15.01 32.98 -20.94
CA ASN A 6 -14.61 31.72 -20.31
C ASN A 6 -13.17 31.84 -19.77
N LEU A 7 -13.04 32.17 -18.49
CA LEU A 7 -11.75 32.18 -17.80
C LEU A 7 -11.33 30.75 -17.46
N LYS A 8 -10.14 30.37 -17.92
CA LYS A 8 -9.56 29.03 -17.69
C LYS A 8 -9.12 28.92 -16.23
N ILE A 9 -9.87 28.18 -15.41
CA ILE A 9 -9.52 28.00 -13.99
C ILE A 9 -8.21 27.20 -13.89
N PRO A 10 -7.16 27.74 -13.25
CA PRO A 10 -5.89 27.04 -13.10
C PRO A 10 -6.10 25.78 -12.24
N ARG A 11 -5.81 24.61 -12.82
CA ARG A 11 -5.86 23.33 -12.08
C ARG A 11 -4.76 23.33 -11.03
N ARG A 12 -5.16 23.38 -9.75
CA ARG A 12 -4.24 23.21 -8.62
C ARG A 12 -3.64 21.81 -8.68
N LYS A 13 -2.32 21.70 -8.49
CA LYS A 13 -1.64 20.40 -8.41
C LYS A 13 -2.20 19.67 -7.20
N SER A 14 -2.82 18.50 -7.42
CA SER A 14 -3.28 17.64 -6.34
C SER A 14 -2.08 17.20 -5.51
N THR A 15 -2.10 17.49 -4.20
CA THR A 15 -1.14 16.93 -3.26
C THR A 15 -1.30 15.42 -3.27
N LYS A 16 -0.24 14.69 -3.64
CA LYS A 16 -0.27 13.22 -3.64
C LYS A 16 -0.09 12.73 -2.21
N VAL A 17 -1.17 12.31 -1.57
CA VAL A 17 -1.10 11.66 -0.25
C VAL A 17 -0.41 10.30 -0.42
N ALA A 18 0.64 10.05 0.37
CA ALA A 18 1.31 8.76 0.39
C ALA A 18 0.35 7.70 0.93
N LYS A 19 0.29 6.54 0.26
CA LYS A 19 -0.44 5.37 0.76
C LYS A 19 0.58 4.37 1.29
N TYR A 20 0.28 3.77 2.43
CA TYR A 20 1.10 2.75 3.08
C TYR A 20 0.48 1.37 2.87
N ASP A 21 1.31 0.33 2.82
CA ASP A 21 0.85 -1.05 2.65
C ASP A 21 0.44 -1.66 3.99
N GLU A 22 -0.83 -1.52 4.35
CA GLU A 22 -1.43 -2.09 5.57
C GLU A 22 -1.45 -3.62 5.56
N SER A 23 -1.28 -4.28 4.40
CA SER A 23 -1.30 -5.75 4.33
C SER A 23 -0.16 -6.39 5.14
N GLN A 24 0.91 -5.64 5.40
CA GLN A 24 2.03 -6.09 6.24
C GLN A 24 1.63 -6.26 7.72
N LEU A 25 0.63 -5.53 8.20
CA LEU A 25 0.13 -5.64 9.58
C LEU A 25 -0.60 -6.96 9.86
N LYS A 26 -0.81 -7.82 8.85
CA LYS A 26 -1.29 -9.19 9.05
C LYS A 26 -0.26 -10.09 9.73
N ASN A 27 1.02 -9.71 9.72
CA ASN A 27 2.05 -10.43 10.45
C ASN A 27 1.99 -10.04 11.93
N GLU A 28 1.70 -11.01 12.80
CA GLU A 28 1.55 -10.80 14.25
C GLU A 28 2.76 -10.14 14.90
N VAL A 29 3.98 -10.47 14.45
CA VAL A 29 5.21 -9.89 15.01
C VAL A 29 5.30 -8.41 14.68
N LEU A 30 5.01 -8.04 13.43
CA LEU A 30 5.01 -6.64 13.01
C LEU A 30 3.85 -5.88 13.65
N GLN A 31 2.68 -6.49 13.75
CA GLN A 31 1.51 -5.91 14.39
C GLN A 31 1.78 -5.54 15.85
N LYS A 32 2.39 -6.44 16.64
CA LYS A 32 2.74 -6.18 18.04
C LYS A 32 3.75 -5.03 18.15
N LYS A 33 4.80 -5.03 17.32
CA LYS A 33 5.79 -3.94 17.31
C LYS A 33 5.16 -2.60 16.93
N TYR A 34 4.31 -2.61 15.92
CA TYR A 34 3.58 -1.43 15.47
C TYR A 34 2.65 -0.87 16.56
N ALA A 35 1.90 -1.74 17.24
CA ALA A 35 1.00 -1.34 18.33
C ALA A 35 1.77 -0.70 19.50
N VAL A 36 2.94 -1.26 19.85
CA VAL A 36 3.81 -0.69 20.89
C VAL A 36 4.33 0.68 20.46
N GLU A 37 4.78 0.83 19.21
CA GLU A 37 5.28 2.11 18.71
C GLU A 37 4.20 3.20 18.69
N VAL A 38 2.99 2.88 18.21
CA VAL A 38 1.85 3.82 18.26
C VAL A 38 1.54 4.21 19.70
N LYS A 39 1.51 3.24 20.62
CA LYS A 39 1.25 3.50 22.04
C LYS A 39 2.29 4.45 22.63
N ASN A 40 3.59 4.16 22.43
CA ASN A 40 4.67 4.99 22.95
C ASN A 40 4.58 6.43 22.44
N ARG A 41 4.36 6.62 21.13
CA ARG A 41 4.23 7.97 20.54
C ARG A 41 3.00 8.71 21.04
N PHE A 42 1.88 8.01 21.14
CA PHE A 42 0.65 8.60 21.67
C PHE A 42 0.84 9.05 23.12
N GLU A 43 1.46 8.23 23.96
CA GLU A 43 1.77 8.59 25.35
C GLU A 43 2.66 9.83 25.44
N CYS A 44 3.69 9.94 24.59
CA CYS A 44 4.53 11.14 24.52
C CYS A 44 3.71 12.39 24.15
N LEU A 45 2.89 12.33 23.09
CA LEU A 45 2.07 13.46 22.64
C LEU A 45 1.01 13.85 23.67
N MET A 46 0.50 12.88 24.42
CA MET A 46 -0.46 13.12 25.50
C MET A 46 0.18 13.81 26.69
N LEU A 47 1.40 13.41 27.09
CA LEU A 47 2.14 14.09 28.15
C LEU A 47 2.43 15.56 27.81
N GLU A 48 2.72 15.87 26.55
CA GLU A 48 2.93 17.24 26.08
C GLU A 48 1.64 18.07 26.13
N ASN A 49 0.50 17.49 25.69
CA ASN A 49 -0.76 18.20 25.55
C ASN A 49 -1.58 18.34 26.84
N PHE A 50 -1.37 17.47 27.85
CA PHE A 50 -2.13 17.49 29.12
C PHE A 50 -1.64 18.51 30.15
N THR A 51 -0.65 19.35 29.79
CA THR A 51 -0.17 20.43 30.66
C THR A 51 -1.12 21.63 30.72
N HIS A 52 -2.15 21.68 29.86
CA HIS A 52 -3.13 22.76 29.82
C HIS A 52 -4.57 22.26 30.05
N GLU A 53 -5.29 23.04 30.85
CA GLU A 53 -6.56 22.80 31.54
C GLU A 53 -7.64 21.98 30.79
N ALA A 54 -8.33 21.12 31.55
CA ALA A 54 -9.39 20.23 31.07
C ALA A 54 -10.66 20.99 30.66
N ASN A 55 -10.71 21.47 29.42
CA ASN A 55 -11.93 21.90 28.74
C ASN A 55 -12.16 21.06 27.47
N GLU A 56 -13.31 21.20 26.80
CA GLU A 56 -13.75 20.40 25.64
C GLU A 56 -12.73 20.28 24.49
N GLU A 57 -11.72 21.17 24.42
CA GLU A 57 -10.53 21.03 23.56
C GLU A 57 -9.77 19.72 23.78
N ASN A 58 -9.88 19.11 24.97
CA ASN A 58 -9.18 17.89 25.33
C ASN A 58 -9.55 16.71 24.40
N VAL A 59 -10.81 16.56 23.98
CA VAL A 59 -11.20 15.44 23.10
C VAL A 59 -10.62 15.59 21.69
N ASN A 60 -10.62 16.81 21.16
CA ASN A 60 -10.00 17.09 19.85
C ASN A 60 -8.48 16.91 19.91
N ASN A 61 -7.85 17.36 20.99
CA ASN A 61 -6.41 17.20 21.20
C ASN A 61 -6.01 15.74 21.33
N ILE A 62 -6.77 14.93 22.08
CA ILE A 62 -6.57 13.47 22.17
C ILE A 62 -6.67 12.83 20.78
N TRP A 63 -7.70 13.21 20.01
CA TRP A 63 -7.93 12.65 18.69
C TRP A 63 -6.82 13.03 17.70
N ASP A 64 -6.34 14.26 17.75
CA ASP A 64 -5.25 14.73 16.90
C ASP A 64 -3.90 14.15 17.32
N SER A 65 -3.65 13.96 18.61
CA SER A 65 -2.49 13.18 19.09
C SER A 65 -2.52 11.75 18.58
N LEU A 66 -3.69 11.09 18.61
CA LEU A 66 -3.82 9.72 18.11
C LEU A 66 -3.58 9.64 16.59
N LYS A 67 -4.18 10.54 15.82
CA LYS A 67 -3.90 10.62 14.37
C LYS A 67 -2.42 10.83 14.10
N THR A 68 -1.79 11.76 14.82
CA THR A 68 -0.38 12.09 14.64
C THR A 68 0.47 10.86 14.92
N ALA A 69 0.29 10.22 16.08
CA ALA A 69 0.99 8.98 16.43
C ALA A 69 0.84 7.90 15.34
N VAL A 70 -0.39 7.65 14.85
CA VAL A 70 -0.63 6.66 13.79
C VAL A 70 0.02 7.07 12.47
N THR A 71 -0.12 8.33 12.04
CA THR A 71 0.44 8.81 10.77
C THR A 71 1.95 8.78 10.74
N GLU A 72 2.60 9.17 11.83
CA GLU A 72 4.05 9.13 11.91
C GLU A 72 4.58 7.70 12.04
N THR A 73 3.89 6.81 12.77
CA THR A 73 4.26 5.39 12.81
C THR A 73 4.08 4.73 11.44
N ASN A 74 3.05 5.10 10.69
CA ASN A 74 2.89 4.67 9.30
C ASN A 74 4.08 5.12 8.44
N VAL A 75 4.57 6.35 8.62
CA VAL A 75 5.73 6.87 7.90
C VAL A 75 7.01 6.11 8.25
N SER A 76 7.22 5.76 9.52
CA SER A 76 8.47 5.16 10.00
C SER A 76 8.53 3.64 9.80
N MET A 77 7.41 2.93 9.99
CA MET A 77 7.40 1.47 10.04
C MET A 77 6.80 0.80 8.80
N LEU A 78 5.85 1.45 8.11
CA LEU A 78 5.17 0.83 6.98
C LEU A 78 5.81 1.18 5.64
N PRO A 79 6.01 0.20 4.76
CA PRO A 79 6.46 0.48 3.40
C PRO A 79 5.37 1.21 2.61
N LYS A 80 5.80 2.09 1.70
CA LYS A 80 4.88 2.76 0.77
C LYS A 80 4.21 1.74 -0.13
N ALA A 81 2.89 1.83 -0.27
CA ALA A 81 2.11 0.97 -1.15
C ALA A 81 2.61 1.12 -2.59
N LYS A 82 3.11 0.03 -3.16
CA LYS A 82 3.51 -0.01 -4.56
C LYS A 82 2.26 0.12 -5.41
N ARG A 83 2.14 1.23 -6.13
CA ARG A 83 1.14 1.37 -7.18
C ARG A 83 1.55 0.44 -8.32
N GLU A 84 0.89 -0.70 -8.45
CA GLU A 84 0.96 -1.46 -9.69
C GLU A 84 0.47 -0.56 -10.82
N ARG A 85 1.41 -0.13 -11.67
CA ARG A 85 1.03 0.44 -12.96
C ARG A 85 0.33 -0.68 -13.71
N LYS A 86 -1.00 -0.64 -13.76
CA LYS A 86 -1.78 -1.43 -14.71
C LYS A 86 -1.38 -0.95 -16.11
N GLN A 87 -0.31 -1.50 -16.66
CA GLN A 87 0.01 -1.32 -18.07
C GLN A 87 -1.03 -2.12 -18.84
N ALA A 88 -2.06 -1.42 -19.35
CA ALA A 88 -3.16 -2.04 -20.07
C ALA A 88 -2.68 -2.88 -21.27
N TRP A 89 -1.56 -2.49 -21.89
CA TRP A 89 -0.94 -3.18 -23.01
C TRP A 89 -0.15 -4.45 -22.62
N MET A 90 0.23 -4.65 -21.35
CA MET A 90 0.83 -5.91 -20.89
C MET A 90 -0.21 -6.97 -20.50
N LYS A 91 -1.51 -6.63 -20.54
CA LYS A 91 -2.60 -7.60 -20.38
C LYS A 91 -2.99 -8.23 -21.72
N GLU A 92 -2.02 -8.47 -22.60
CA GLU A 92 -2.27 -9.16 -23.85
C GLU A 92 -2.45 -10.67 -23.63
N PRO A 93 -3.38 -11.33 -24.37
CA PRO A 93 -3.56 -12.78 -24.33
C PRO A 93 -2.30 -13.59 -24.69
N GLY A 94 -1.34 -12.99 -25.42
CA GLY A 94 -0.12 -13.66 -25.91
C GLY A 94 0.84 -14.16 -24.81
N ILE A 95 0.90 -13.51 -23.64
CA ILE A 95 1.78 -13.97 -22.53
C ILE A 95 1.27 -15.30 -21.95
N ASN A 96 -0.05 -15.53 -21.96
CA ASN A 96 -0.64 -16.79 -21.52
C ASN A 96 -0.50 -17.91 -22.56
N GLU A 97 -0.44 -17.56 -23.84
CA GLU A 97 -0.20 -18.53 -24.93
C GLU A 97 1.23 -19.05 -24.92
N GLY A 98 2.23 -18.17 -24.78
CA GLY A 98 3.63 -18.58 -24.66
C GLY A 98 3.89 -19.50 -23.45
N LYS A 99 3.21 -19.24 -22.31
CA LYS A 99 3.28 -20.13 -21.13
C LYS A 99 2.66 -21.51 -21.39
N LYS A 100 1.57 -21.59 -22.16
CA LYS A 100 0.94 -22.86 -22.54
C LYS A 100 1.80 -23.67 -23.50
N GLU A 101 2.48 -23.01 -24.43
CA GLU A 101 3.38 -23.66 -25.39
C GLU A 101 4.62 -24.25 -24.73
N ILE A 102 5.25 -23.50 -23.82
CA ILE A 102 6.38 -23.99 -23.01
C ILE A 102 5.95 -25.20 -22.14
N GLN A 103 4.74 -25.19 -21.57
CA GLN A 103 4.22 -26.35 -20.85
C GLN A 103 3.98 -27.57 -21.74
N ARG A 104 3.47 -27.39 -22.96
CA ARG A 104 3.28 -28.48 -23.93
C ARG A 104 4.61 -29.12 -24.31
N HIS A 105 5.62 -28.29 -24.62
CA HIS A 105 6.95 -28.79 -24.99
C HIS A 105 7.60 -29.60 -23.87
N ARG A 106 7.55 -29.09 -22.62
CA ARG A 106 8.05 -29.81 -21.43
C ARG A 106 7.31 -31.12 -21.14
N LYS A 107 6.03 -31.22 -21.51
CA LYS A 107 5.25 -32.46 -21.36
C LYS A 107 5.69 -33.50 -22.39
N VAL A 108 5.89 -33.08 -23.64
CA VAL A 108 6.36 -33.96 -24.73
C VAL A 108 7.76 -34.51 -24.43
N GLU A 109 8.68 -33.67 -23.95
CA GLU A 109 10.03 -34.13 -23.56
C GLU A 109 9.99 -35.15 -22.42
N ARG A 110 9.17 -34.90 -21.39
CA ARG A 110 8.99 -35.88 -20.31
C ARG A 110 8.47 -37.22 -20.85
N VAL A 111 7.47 -37.20 -21.71
CA VAL A 111 6.92 -38.44 -22.31
C VAL A 111 8.00 -39.17 -23.13
N ARG A 112 8.81 -38.45 -23.93
CA ARG A 112 9.92 -39.03 -24.68
C ARG A 112 10.97 -39.68 -23.77
N GLN A 113 11.39 -38.98 -22.71
CA GLN A 113 12.34 -39.52 -21.72
C GLN A 113 11.78 -40.74 -20.99
N THR A 114 10.49 -40.73 -20.64
CA THR A 114 9.84 -41.87 -19.97
C THR A 114 9.75 -43.08 -20.89
N ARG A 115 9.50 -42.86 -22.19
CA ARG A 115 9.41 -43.92 -23.20
C ARG A 115 10.78 -44.52 -23.52
N ALA A 116 11.82 -43.70 -23.59
CA ALA A 116 13.21 -44.15 -23.75
C ALA A 116 13.67 -45.00 -22.56
N LYS A 117 13.34 -44.61 -21.32
CA LYS A 117 13.64 -45.38 -20.10
C LYS A 117 12.91 -46.72 -19.97
N ARG A 118 11.87 -46.98 -20.77
CA ARG A 118 11.14 -48.27 -20.77
C ARG A 118 11.65 -49.25 -21.84
N MET A 119 12.54 -48.81 -22.73
CA MET A 119 13.11 -49.64 -23.81
C MET A 119 14.48 -50.22 -23.46
N TYR A 120 15.05 -49.82 -22.32
CA TYR A 120 16.24 -50.40 -21.68
C TYR A 120 15.80 -50.99 -20.34
#